data_AF-Q57HZ8-F1
#
_entry.id   AF-Q57HZ8-F1
#
_cell.length_a   1.000
_cell.length_b   1.000
_cell.length_c   1.000
_cell.angle_alpha   90.00
_cell.angle_beta   90.00
_cell.angle_gamma   90.00
#
_symmetry.space_group_name_H-M   'P 1'
#
loop_
_entity.id
_entity.type
_entity.pdbx_description
1 polymer ?
#
loop_
_entity_poly.entity_id
_entity_poly.type
_entity_poly.pdbx_seq_one_letter_code
_entity_poly.pdbx_strand_id
1 'polypeptide(L)'
;MLTPAHFTFVFQQPQRAGTPQITILGRLNSLGHPRIGLTVAKKNVRRAHERNRIKRLTRESFRLRQHELPAMDFVVVAKKGVADLDNRALSEALEKLWRRHCRLARGSDSPYSGLSTPDQSAAWAALSFHANVLKLRN
;
A
#
# COMPACT_ATOMS: atom_id res chain seq x y z
N MET A 1 8.41 -0.26 14.45
CA MET A 1 6.94 -0.45 14.59
C MET A 1 6.26 0.82 14.11
N LEU A 2 5.17 0.76 13.32
CA LEU A 2 4.42 1.97 12.94
C LEU A 2 3.73 2.56 14.17
N THR A 3 3.91 3.86 14.41
CA THR A 3 3.18 4.62 15.42
C THR A 3 1.75 4.92 14.95
N PRO A 4 0.80 5.18 15.86
CA PRO A 4 -0.57 5.56 15.51
C PRO A 4 -0.66 6.74 14.53
N ALA A 5 0.26 7.70 14.62
CA ALA A 5 0.34 8.85 13.72
C ALA A 5 0.61 8.44 12.25
N HIS A 6 1.42 7.40 12.03
CA HIS A 6 1.70 6.90 10.67
C HIS A 6 0.48 6.21 10.03
N PHE A 7 -0.43 5.65 10.82
CA PHE A 7 -1.68 5.12 10.27
C PHE A 7 -2.51 6.24 9.66
N THR A 8 -2.71 7.35 10.37
CA THR A 8 -3.46 8.52 9.86
C THR A 8 -2.87 9.03 8.55
N PHE A 9 -1.54 9.06 8.45
CA PHE A 9 -0.86 9.45 7.23
C PHE A 9 -1.19 8.50 6.06
N VAL A 10 -1.11 7.18 6.23
CA VAL A 10 -1.48 6.25 5.15
C VAL A 10 -2.96 6.39 4.75
N PHE A 11 -3.86 6.71 5.69
CA PHE A 11 -5.29 6.85 5.41
C PHE A 11 -5.70 8.12 4.64
N GLN A 12 -4.86 9.15 4.56
CA GLN A 12 -5.20 10.41 3.87
C GLN A 12 -5.15 10.31 2.33
N GLN A 13 -4.10 9.71 1.76
CA GLN A 13 -3.99 9.41 0.32
C GLN A 13 -3.47 7.99 0.10
N PRO A 14 -4.27 6.96 0.41
CA PRO A 14 -3.84 5.59 0.20
C PRO A 14 -3.98 5.19 -1.26
N GLN A 15 -2.94 4.59 -1.82
CA GLN A 15 -3.11 3.70 -2.97
C GLN A 15 -3.82 2.44 -2.49
N ARG A 16 -5.08 2.28 -2.88
CA ARG A 16 -5.94 1.19 -2.42
C ARG A 16 -5.90 0.07 -3.46
N ALA A 17 -5.46 -1.12 -3.06
CA ALA A 17 -5.61 -2.31 -3.88
C ALA A 17 -6.10 -3.45 -3.00
N GLY A 18 -7.20 -4.08 -3.40
CA GLY A 18 -7.85 -5.05 -2.54
C GLY A 18 -8.93 -5.85 -3.22
N THR A 19 -9.31 -6.91 -2.52
CA THR A 19 -10.47 -7.78 -2.74
C THR A 19 -11.51 -7.46 -1.66
N PRO A 20 -12.79 -7.84 -1.79
CA PRO A 20 -13.80 -7.59 -0.76
C PRO A 20 -13.42 -8.09 0.64
N GLN A 21 -12.62 -9.16 0.74
CA GLN A 21 -12.17 -9.73 2.00
C GLN A 21 -10.90 -9.06 2.57
N ILE A 22 -10.05 -8.45 1.74
CA ILE A 22 -8.73 -7.94 2.15
C ILE A 22 -8.40 -6.70 1.34
N THR A 23 -7.98 -5.62 2.00
CA THR A 23 -7.57 -4.40 1.32
C THR A 23 -6.18 -4.00 1.79
N ILE A 24 -5.26 -3.80 0.83
CA ILE A 24 -3.92 -3.28 1.09
C ILE A 24 -3.91 -1.80 0.69
N LEU A 25 -3.58 -0.95 1.65
CA LEU A 25 -3.35 0.46 1.46
C LEU A 25 -1.84 0.66 1.40
N GLY A 26 -1.33 1.28 0.34
CA GLY A 26 0.08 1.63 0.20
C GLY A 26 0.25 3.15 0.16
N ARG A 27 1.31 3.66 0.79
CA ARG A 27 1.75 5.05 0.65
C ARG A 27 3.27 5.14 0.55
N LEU A 28 3.78 5.96 -0.36
CA LEU A 28 5.22 6.24 -0.48
C LEU A 28 5.74 6.85 0.82
N ASN A 29 6.87 6.33 1.28
CA ASN A 29 7.53 6.80 2.48
C ASN A 29 8.96 7.23 2.14
N SER A 30 9.41 8.38 2.67
CA SER A 30 10.76 8.92 2.48
C SER A 30 11.82 8.24 3.36
N LEU A 31 11.45 7.25 4.16
CA LEU A 31 12.33 6.55 5.10
C LEU A 31 13.25 5.49 4.46
N GLY A 32 13.12 5.21 3.16
CA GLY A 32 14.03 4.32 2.43
C GLY A 32 13.87 2.82 2.74
N HIS A 33 12.89 2.43 3.57
CA HIS A 33 12.63 1.02 3.87
C HIS A 33 11.12 0.71 3.89
N PRO A 34 10.69 -0.45 3.36
CA PRO A 34 9.28 -0.83 3.36
C PRO A 34 8.82 -1.16 4.77
N ARG A 35 7.62 -0.68 5.15
CA ARG A 35 7.01 -0.98 6.44
C ARG A 35 5.66 -1.63 6.23
N ILE A 36 5.33 -2.61 7.07
CA ILE A 36 4.02 -3.25 7.06
C ILE A 36 3.29 -3.03 8.38
N GLY A 37 2.10 -2.45 8.28
CA GLY A 37 1.07 -2.42 9.30
C GLY A 37 -0.04 -3.40 8.93
N LEU A 38 -0.61 -4.05 9.94
CA LEU A 38 -1.78 -4.90 9.75
C LEU A 38 -2.86 -4.47 10.73
N THR A 39 -4.04 -4.19 10.19
CA THR A 39 -5.22 -3.80 10.95
C THR A 39 -6.27 -4.89 10.79
N VAL A 40 -6.48 -5.67 11.84
CA VAL A 40 -7.55 -6.69 11.90
C VAL A 40 -8.57 -6.25 12.93
N ALA A 41 -9.74 -5.81 12.47
CA ALA A 41 -10.79 -5.36 13.38
C ALA A 41 -11.40 -6.57 14.12
N LYS A 42 -11.56 -6.46 15.44
CA LYS A 42 -12.20 -7.49 16.29
C LYS A 42 -13.60 -7.89 15.78
N LYS A 43 -14.32 -6.94 15.15
CA LYS A 43 -15.63 -7.16 14.53
C LYS A 43 -15.60 -8.06 13.29
N ASN A 44 -14.48 -8.09 12.56
CA ASN A 44 -14.34 -8.85 11.32
C ASN A 44 -13.92 -10.29 11.57
N VAL A 45 -13.13 -10.53 12.63
CA VAL A 45 -12.62 -11.85 13.00
C VAL A 45 -12.75 -11.99 14.52
N ARG A 46 -13.75 -12.76 14.96
CA ARG A 46 -14.03 -12.97 16.39
C ARG A 46 -12.95 -13.79 17.08
N ARG A 47 -12.44 -14.83 16.41
CA ARG A 47 -11.48 -15.78 16.98
C ARG A 47 -10.05 -15.23 16.97
N ALA A 48 -9.37 -15.32 18.11
CA ALA A 48 -8.00 -14.81 18.25
C ALA A 48 -6.99 -15.60 17.40
N HIS A 49 -7.18 -16.91 17.28
CA HIS A 49 -6.31 -17.77 16.47
C HIS A 49 -6.38 -17.42 14.98
N GLU A 50 -7.58 -17.15 14.44
CA GLU A 50 -7.76 -16.69 13.05
C GLU A 50 -7.08 -15.34 12.81
N ARG A 51 -7.23 -14.38 13.74
CA ARG A 51 -6.51 -13.10 13.64
C ARG A 51 -5.01 -13.35 13.59
N ASN A 52 -4.47 -14.12 14.53
CA ASN A 52 -3.04 -14.42 14.63
C ASN A 52 -2.51 -15.15 13.38
N ARG A 53 -3.29 -16.08 12.83
CA ARG A 53 -3.04 -16.77 11.57
C ARG A 53 -2.90 -15.78 10.41
N ILE A 54 -3.85 -14.85 10.26
CA ILE A 54 -3.78 -13.79 9.24
C ILE A 54 -2.54 -12.92 9.45
N LYS A 55 -2.25 -12.50 10.70
CA LYS A 55 -1.03 -11.71 10.97
C LYS A 55 0.24 -12.45 10.58
N ARG A 56 0.31 -13.76 10.84
CA ARG A 56 1.47 -14.59 10.51
C ARG A 56 1.64 -14.68 9.00
N LEU A 57 0.59 -15.08 8.27
CA LEU A 57 0.64 -15.25 6.82
C LEU A 57 0.97 -13.95 6.10
N THR A 58 0.35 -12.83 6.47
CA THR A 58 0.65 -11.53 5.85
C THR A 58 2.12 -11.12 6.08
N ARG A 59 2.66 -11.31 7.29
CA ARG A 59 4.06 -10.98 7.60
C ARG A 59 5.04 -11.92 6.90
N GLU A 60 4.67 -13.18 6.70
CA GLU A 60 5.49 -14.14 5.97
C GLU A 60 5.53 -13.80 4.48
N SER A 61 4.39 -13.57 3.84
CA SER A 61 4.34 -13.12 2.44
C SER A 61 5.11 -11.82 2.22
N PHE A 62 5.01 -10.87 3.15
CA PHE A 62 5.78 -9.62 3.09
C PHE A 62 7.28 -9.85 3.23
N ARG A 63 7.72 -10.74 4.14
CA ARG A 63 9.15 -11.06 4.31
C ARG A 63 9.75 -11.71 3.05
N LEU A 64 9.00 -12.55 2.35
CA LEU A 64 9.45 -13.16 1.10
C LEU A 64 9.62 -12.12 -0.01
N ARG A 65 8.78 -11.08 -0.03
CA ARG A 65 8.75 -10.04 -1.08
C ARG A 65 9.43 -8.74 -0.70
N GLN A 66 10.05 -8.64 0.48
CA GLN A 66 10.62 -7.39 0.99
C GLN A 66 11.67 -6.77 0.05
N HIS A 67 12.40 -7.60 -0.71
CA HIS A 67 13.42 -7.14 -1.67
C HIS A 67 12.81 -6.58 -2.97
N GLU A 68 11.59 -7.00 -3.31
CA GLU A 68 10.88 -6.55 -4.52
C GLU A 68 9.97 -5.35 -4.24
N LEU A 69 9.73 -5.05 -2.95
CA LEU A 69 8.81 -4.01 -2.53
C LEU A 69 9.55 -2.67 -2.41
N PRO A 70 9.00 -1.59 -2.99
CA PRO A 70 9.54 -0.25 -2.84
C PRO A 70 9.45 0.23 -1.38
N ALA A 71 10.22 1.26 -1.03
CA ALA A 71 10.18 1.93 0.26
C ALA A 71 8.82 2.63 0.50
N MET A 72 7.83 1.85 0.90
CA MET A 72 6.45 2.28 1.11
C MET A 72 5.90 1.74 2.43
N ASP A 73 4.96 2.48 3.00
CA ASP A 73 4.14 2.03 4.11
C ASP A 73 2.92 1.28 3.59
N PHE A 74 2.86 -0.01 3.89
CA PHE A 74 1.74 -0.88 3.54
C PHE A 74 0.88 -1.13 4.78
N VAL A 75 -0.40 -0.75 4.74
CA VAL A 75 -1.39 -1.07 5.76
C VAL A 75 -2.37 -2.09 5.20
N VAL A 76 -2.29 -3.32 5.68
CA VAL A 76 -3.21 -4.41 5.31
C VAL A 76 -4.41 -4.40 6.25
N VAL A 77 -5.59 -4.14 5.69
CA VAL A 77 -6.87 -4.12 6.38
C VAL A 77 -7.63 -5.40 6.06
N ALA A 78 -7.81 -6.23 7.07
CA ALA A 78 -8.57 -7.46 6.96
C ALA A 78 -10.07 -7.17 7.15
N LYS A 79 -10.90 -7.47 6.16
CA LYS A 79 -12.36 -7.24 6.17
C LYS A 79 -13.12 -8.49 6.64
N LYS A 80 -14.44 -8.38 6.76
CA LYS A 80 -15.31 -9.50 7.10
C LYS A 80 -15.21 -10.59 6.01
N GLY A 81 -15.19 -11.86 6.41
CA GLY A 81 -15.07 -13.00 5.49
C GLY A 81 -13.62 -13.43 5.17
N VAL A 82 -12.62 -12.73 5.70
CA VAL A 82 -11.20 -13.16 5.58
C VAL A 82 -10.90 -14.42 6.39
N ALA A 83 -11.64 -14.65 7.48
CA ALA A 83 -11.47 -15.81 8.34
C ALA A 83 -11.94 -17.10 7.66
N ASP A 84 -12.94 -16.98 6.78
CA ASP A 84 -13.52 -18.08 6.02
C ASP A 84 -12.62 -18.52 4.86
N LEU A 85 -11.54 -17.77 4.57
CA LEU A 85 -10.57 -18.16 3.56
C LEU A 85 -9.57 -19.19 4.09
N ASP A 86 -9.32 -20.20 3.25
CA ASP A 86 -8.25 -21.15 3.48
C ASP A 86 -6.86 -20.52 3.39
N ASN A 87 -5.86 -21.20 3.95
CA ASN A 87 -4.47 -20.73 3.97
C ASN A 87 -3.97 -20.43 2.56
N ARG A 88 -4.26 -21.33 1.62
CA ARG A 88 -3.88 -21.17 0.21
C ARG A 88 -4.58 -19.98 -0.42
N ALA A 89 -5.90 -19.89 -0.30
CA ALA A 89 -6.67 -18.79 -0.86
C ALA A 89 -6.23 -17.42 -0.30
N LEU A 90 -5.92 -17.35 0.99
CA LEU A 90 -5.41 -16.14 1.63
C LEU A 90 -4.02 -15.75 1.11
N SER A 91 -3.09 -16.72 1.03
CA SER A 91 -1.74 -16.49 0.51
C SER A 91 -1.75 -16.08 -0.96
N GLU A 92 -2.58 -16.74 -1.79
CA GLU A 92 -2.75 -16.37 -3.20
C GLU A 92 -3.35 -14.97 -3.37
N ALA A 93 -4.37 -14.63 -2.57
CA ALA A 93 -4.96 -13.30 -2.58
C ALA A 93 -3.92 -12.24 -2.20
N LEU A 94 -3.13 -12.48 -1.14
CA LEU A 94 -2.03 -11.60 -0.74
C LEU A 94 -1.02 -11.43 -1.87
N GLU A 95 -0.58 -12.52 -2.49
CA GLU A 95 0.40 -12.48 -3.58
C GLU A 95 -0.09 -11.68 -4.79
N LYS A 96 -1.37 -11.87 -5.18
CA LYS A 96 -1.99 -11.08 -6.26
C LYS A 96 -1.99 -9.58 -5.91
N LEU A 97 -2.27 -9.23 -4.66
CA LEU A 97 -2.29 -7.85 -4.20
C LEU A 97 -0.88 -7.24 -4.14
N TRP A 98 0.13 -7.99 -3.69
CA TRP A 98 1.53 -7.55 -3.72
C TRP A 98 1.99 -7.27 -5.15
N ARG A 99 1.75 -8.20 -6.09
CA ARG A 99 2.08 -7.99 -7.51
C ARG A 99 1.40 -6.77 -8.13
N ARG A 100 0.17 -6.47 -7.72
CA ARG A 100 -0.55 -5.27 -8.16
C ARG A 100 0.11 -4.00 -7.62
N HIS A 101 0.50 -3.99 -6.36
CA HIS A 101 1.20 -2.87 -5.73
C HIS A 101 2.61 -2.64 -6.29
N CYS A 102 3.40 -3.68 -6.51
CA CYS A 102 4.70 -3.56 -7.18
C CYS A 102 4.56 -2.91 -8.57
N ARG A 103 3.49 -3.24 -9.30
CA ARG A 103 3.20 -2.65 -10.62
C ARG A 103 2.82 -1.17 -10.54
N LEU A 104 1.97 -0.81 -9.57
CA LEU A 104 1.55 0.57 -9.35
C LEU A 104 2.73 1.44 -8.92
N ALA A 105 3.59 0.93 -8.05
CA ALA A 105 4.78 1.64 -7.60
C ALA A 105 5.75 1.97 -8.72
N ARG A 106 5.98 1.03 -9.65
CA ARG A 106 6.80 1.27 -10.85
C ARG A 106 6.23 2.32 -11.80
N GLY A 107 4.91 2.55 -11.78
CA GLY A 107 4.26 3.59 -12.58
C GLY A 107 4.36 5.00 -11.99
N SER A 108 4.72 5.12 -10.72
CA SER A 108 4.95 6.39 -10.02
C SER A 108 6.42 6.78 -9.89
N ASP A 109 7.32 5.97 -10.46
CA ASP A 109 8.74 6.28 -10.54
C ASP A 109 8.92 7.38 -11.60
N SER A 110 8.73 8.63 -11.19
CA SER A 110 9.23 9.76 -11.97
C SER A 110 10.75 9.63 -11.98
N PRO A 111 11.39 9.46 -13.15
CA PRO A 111 12.84 9.29 -13.23
C PRO A 111 13.65 10.54 -12.80
N TYR A 112 12.99 11.60 -12.33
CA TYR A 112 13.59 12.89 -11.97
C TYR A 112 13.74 13.15 -10.47
N SER A 113 13.82 12.11 -9.62
CA SER A 113 13.99 12.27 -8.16
C SER A 113 15.44 12.16 -7.68
N GLY A 114 16.41 11.95 -8.58
CA GLY A 114 17.83 11.80 -8.26
C GLY A 114 18.75 12.95 -8.69
N LEU A 115 18.23 14.04 -9.26
CA LEU A 115 19.04 15.17 -9.73
C LEU A 115 18.88 16.37 -8.81
N SER A 116 19.83 16.53 -7.90
CA SER A 116 20.11 17.79 -7.22
C SER A 116 20.66 18.81 -8.23
N THR A 117 19.79 19.52 -8.94
CA THR A 117 20.16 20.77 -9.64
C THR A 117 19.05 21.83 -9.50
N PRO A 118 19.39 23.13 -9.41
CA PRO A 118 18.53 24.16 -8.81
C PRO A 118 17.40 24.71 -9.69
N ASP A 119 17.02 24.03 -10.79
CA ASP A 119 16.27 24.65 -11.88
C ASP A 119 14.91 23.97 -12.17
N GLN A 120 14.06 23.81 -11.15
CA GLN A 120 12.75 23.13 -11.31
C GLN A 120 11.53 23.91 -10.77
N SER A 121 11.62 25.23 -10.56
CA SER A 121 10.43 26.03 -10.27
C SER A 121 9.60 26.35 -11.52
N ALA A 122 10.23 26.51 -12.68
CA ALA A 122 9.55 26.94 -13.92
C ALA A 122 8.87 25.79 -14.68
N ALA A 123 9.49 24.60 -14.74
CA ALA A 123 8.98 23.48 -15.55
C ALA A 123 7.76 22.78 -14.92
N TRP A 124 7.72 22.67 -13.58
CA TRP A 124 6.57 22.10 -12.87
C TRP A 124 5.34 23.02 -12.90
N ALA A 125 5.53 24.33 -12.95
CA ALA A 125 4.42 25.28 -13.11
C ALA A 125 3.76 25.13 -14.48
N ALA A 126 4.53 24.93 -15.56
CA ALA A 126 4.01 24.76 -16.92
C ALA A 126 3.21 23.45 -17.10
N LEU A 127 3.69 22.34 -16.52
CA LEU A 127 3.02 21.04 -16.62
C LEU A 127 1.83 20.89 -15.66
N SER A 128 1.88 21.54 -14.49
CA SER A 128 0.75 21.56 -13.54
C SER A 128 -0.42 22.40 -14.06
N PHE A 129 -0.17 23.44 -14.88
CA PHE A 129 -1.23 24.24 -15.48
C PHE A 129 -1.99 23.47 -16.58
N HIS A 130 -1.31 22.61 -17.35
CA HIS A 130 -1.92 21.84 -18.44
C HIS A 130 -2.80 20.68 -17.95
N ALA A 131 -2.48 20.09 -16.79
CA ALA A 131 -3.26 18.99 -16.22
C ALA A 131 -4.59 19.44 -15.58
N ASN A 132 -4.77 20.73 -15.25
CA ASN A 132 -5.99 21.24 -14.64
C ASN A 132 -7.04 21.69 -15.69
N VAL A 133 -6.64 21.92 -16.94
CA VAL A 133 -7.57 22.31 -18.03
C VAL A 133 -8.39 21.12 -18.55
N LEU A 134 -7.86 19.89 -18.47
CA LEU A 134 -8.55 18.69 -18.95
C LEU A 134 -9.61 18.11 -17.99
N LYS A 135 -9.92 18.79 -16.88
CA LYS A 135 -10.94 18.34 -15.91
C LYS A 135 -12.14 19.25 -15.76
N LEU A 136 -12.32 20.23 -16.66
CA LEU A 136 -13.45 21.17 -16.64
C LEU A 136 -14.27 21.26 -17.94
N ARG A 137 -14.17 20.30 -18.85
CA ARG A 137 -15.14 20.14 -19.95
C ARG A 137 -15.39 18.66 -20.23
N ASN A 138 -16.38 18.09 -19.52
CA ASN A 138 -17.59 17.49 -20.10
C ASN A 138 -18.42 16.85 -18.98
#